data_AF-A0A9Q3GPK8-F1
#
_entry.id   AF-A0A9Q3GPK8-F1
#
_cell.length_a   1.000
_cell.length_b   1.000
_cell.length_c   1.000
_cell.angle_alpha   90.00
_cell.angle_beta   90.00
_cell.angle_gamma   90.00
#
_symmetry.space_group_name_H-M   'P 1'
#
loop_
_entity.id
_entity.type
_entity.pdbx_description
1 polymer ?
#
loop_
_entity_poly.entity_id
_entity_poly.type
_entity_poly.pdbx_seq_one_letter_code
_entity_poly.pdbx_strand_id
1 'polypeptide(L)'
;MYQFSKKELLEESLDELKEGKFSDNLTSKQQLSLLKILRKHRPGFSISKEPLGKGRGHDIELNLDVNRPYNPILTRPQYPESLENRKEIEKTCQ
;
A
#
# COMPACT_ATOMS: atom_id res chain seq x y z
N MET A 1 -19.29 7.24 -2.03
CA MET A 1 -19.55 5.82 -2.32
C MET A 1 -19.74 5.69 -3.82
N TYR A 2 -18.93 4.89 -4.52
CA TYR A 2 -19.15 4.66 -5.95
C TYR A 2 -20.24 3.61 -6.12
N GLN A 3 -21.30 3.95 -6.85
CA GLN A 3 -22.47 3.10 -7.04
C GLN A 3 -22.56 2.75 -8.52
N PHE A 4 -21.99 1.60 -8.88
CA PHE A 4 -21.95 1.10 -10.25
C PHE A 4 -23.17 0.25 -10.60
N SER A 5 -23.62 0.35 -11.85
CA SER A 5 -24.68 -0.50 -12.39
C SER A 5 -24.21 -1.95 -12.53
N LYS A 6 -25.12 -2.91 -12.39
CA LYS A 6 -24.81 -4.36 -12.45
C LYS A 6 -24.15 -4.79 -13.77
N LYS A 7 -24.39 -4.06 -14.86
CA LYS A 7 -23.82 -4.33 -16.19
C LYS A 7 -22.37 -3.86 -16.31
N GLU A 8 -22.08 -2.66 -15.81
CA GLU A 8 -20.74 -2.06 -15.81
C GLU A 8 -19.76 -2.89 -14.96
N LEU A 9 -20.23 -3.45 -13.83
CA LEU A 9 -19.44 -4.34 -12.98
C LEU A 9 -18.99 -5.64 -13.66
N LEU A 10 -19.79 -6.15 -14.61
CA LEU A 10 -19.49 -7.37 -15.34
C LEU A 10 -18.45 -7.12 -16.42
N GLU A 11 -18.59 -6.02 -17.17
CA GLU A 11 -17.64 -5.61 -18.21
C GLU A 11 -16.25 -5.33 -17.61
N GLU A 12 -16.18 -4.56 -16.52
CA GLU A 12 -14.91 -4.35 -15.81
C GLU A 12 -14.28 -5.65 -15.33
N SER A 13 -15.08 -6.60 -14.81
CA SER A 13 -14.53 -7.86 -14.32
C SER A 13 -13.94 -8.72 -15.43
N LEU A 14 -14.47 -8.60 -16.66
CA LEU A 14 -13.93 -9.29 -17.82
C LEU A 14 -12.64 -8.64 -18.30
N ASP A 15 -12.53 -7.32 -18.24
CA ASP A 15 -11.31 -6.61 -18.63
C ASP A 15 -10.20 -6.81 -17.59
N GLU A 16 -10.53 -6.81 -16.29
CA GLU A 16 -9.60 -7.17 -15.20
C GLU A 16 -9.10 -8.63 -15.33
N LEU A 17 -9.94 -9.56 -15.80
CA LEU A 17 -9.51 -10.93 -16.08
C LEU A 17 -8.55 -11.03 -17.26
N LYS A 18 -8.69 -10.17 -18.27
CA LYS A 18 -7.81 -10.13 -19.44
C LYS A 18 -6.45 -9.51 -19.12
N GLU A 19 -6.44 -8.47 -18.29
CA GLU A 19 -5.20 -7.78 -17.88
C GLU A 19 -4.46 -8.51 -16.75
N GLY A 20 -5.18 -9.28 -15.93
CA GLY A 20 -4.64 -9.97 -14.78
C GLY A 20 -3.76 -11.17 -15.15
N LYS A 21 -2.57 -11.25 -14.53
CA LYS A 21 -1.74 -12.46 -14.56
C LYS A 21 -2.23 -13.46 -13.51
N PHE A 22 -3.03 -14.43 -13.93
CA PHE A 22 -3.42 -15.57 -13.10
C PHE A 22 -2.49 -16.75 -13.34
N SER A 23 -2.43 -17.69 -12.40
CA SER A 23 -1.68 -18.94 -12.62
C SER A 23 -2.40 -19.83 -13.63
N ASP A 24 -1.62 -20.55 -14.44
CA ASP A 24 -2.14 -21.44 -15.49
C ASP A 24 -2.93 -22.65 -14.92
N ASN A 25 -2.75 -22.93 -13.63
CA ASN A 25 -3.42 -24.03 -12.93
C ASN A 25 -4.86 -23.70 -12.49
N LEU A 26 -5.31 -22.44 -12.63
CA LEU A 26 -6.64 -22.01 -12.20
C LEU A 26 -7.67 -22.16 -13.31
N THR A 27 -8.79 -22.81 -13.02
CA THR A 27 -9.94 -22.82 -13.94
C THR A 27 -10.62 -21.45 -13.96
N SER A 28 -11.27 -21.07 -15.07
CA SER A 28 -11.97 -19.78 -15.21
C SER A 28 -12.98 -19.49 -14.08
N LYS A 29 -13.65 -20.52 -13.56
CA LYS A 29 -14.55 -20.40 -12.39
C LYS A 29 -13.81 -19.98 -11.11
N GLN A 30 -12.61 -20.51 -10.91
CA GLN A 30 -11.77 -20.20 -9.75
C GLN A 30 -11.16 -18.80 -9.86
N GLN A 31 -10.75 -18.39 -11.07
CA GLN A 31 -10.27 -17.03 -11.33
C GLN A 31 -11.35 -15.98 -11.02
N LEU A 32 -12.59 -16.21 -11.46
CA LEU A 32 -13.73 -15.36 -11.13
C LEU A 32 -14.01 -15.31 -9.62
N SER A 33 -13.91 -16.46 -8.94
CA SER A 33 -14.08 -16.53 -7.48
C SER A 33 -12.98 -15.75 -6.75
N LEU A 34 -11.73 -15.89 -7.19
CA LEU A 34 -10.57 -15.20 -6.65
C LEU A 34 -10.72 -13.68 -6.82
N LEU A 35 -11.09 -13.23 -8.01
CA LEU A 35 -11.26 -11.82 -8.32
C LEU A 35 -12.36 -11.17 -7.46
N LYS A 36 -13.46 -11.88 -7.18
CA LYS A 36 -14.48 -11.42 -6.22
C LYS A 36 -13.93 -11.24 -4.81
N ILE A 37 -13.09 -12.17 -4.35
CA ILE A 37 -12.45 -12.09 -3.03
C ILE A 37 -11.48 -10.90 -2.98
N LEU A 38 -10.63 -10.75 -4.01
CA LEU A 38 -9.69 -9.65 -4.12
C LEU A 38 -10.41 -8.29 -4.13
N ARG A 39 -11.50 -8.15 -4.89
CA ARG A 39 -12.33 -6.92 -4.89
C ARG A 39 -12.95 -6.64 -3.52
N LYS A 40 -13.46 -7.68 -2.83
CA LYS A 40 -14.03 -7.54 -1.48
C LYS A 40 -12.99 -7.00 -0.48
N HIS A 41 -11.73 -7.43 -0.62
CA HIS A 41 -10.64 -7.03 0.27
C HIS A 41 -9.72 -5.96 -0.33
N ARG A 42 -10.10 -5.33 -1.46
CA ARG A 42 -9.38 -4.24 -2.13
C ARG A 42 -8.83 -3.15 -1.19
N PRO A 43 -9.58 -2.64 -0.19
CA PRO A 43 -9.04 -1.59 0.69
C PRO A 43 -7.91 -2.06 1.61
N GLY A 44 -7.71 -3.37 1.79
CA GLY A 44 -6.63 -3.91 2.61
C GLY A 44 -5.33 -4.17 1.84
N PHE A 45 -5.34 -4.07 0.51
CA PHE A 45 -4.14 -4.26 -0.31
C PHE A 45 -3.38 -2.95 -0.49
N SER A 46 -2.06 -3.06 -0.57
CA SER A 46 -1.20 -1.96 -0.96
C SER A 46 -1.42 -1.64 -2.44
N ILE A 47 -1.73 -0.38 -2.74
CA ILE A 47 -1.85 0.14 -4.11
C ILE A 47 -0.74 1.17 -4.27
N SER A 48 -0.25 1.42 -5.48
CA SER A 48 0.76 2.46 -5.75
C SER A 48 0.39 3.83 -5.18
N LYS A 49 -0.91 4.12 -5.01
CA LYS A 49 -1.42 5.35 -4.39
C LYS A 49 -1.57 5.27 -2.86
N GLU A 50 -1.70 4.07 -2.30
CA GLU A 50 -1.90 3.79 -0.88
C GLU A 50 -1.01 2.59 -0.48
N PRO A 51 0.30 2.81 -0.24
CA PRO A 51 1.29 1.73 -0.10
C PRO A 51 1.09 0.85 1.14
N LEU A 52 0.40 1.35 2.17
CA LEU A 52 0.08 0.61 3.39
C LEU A 52 -1.33 -0.01 3.36
N GLY A 53 -2.13 0.27 2.32
CA GLY A 53 -3.56 -0.01 2.33
C GLY A 53 -4.31 0.76 3.44
N LYS A 54 -5.63 0.57 3.54
CA LYS A 54 -6.48 1.16 4.60
C LYS A 54 -6.51 0.27 5.85
N GLY A 55 -5.35 -0.16 6.32
CA GLY A 55 -5.21 -0.88 7.58
C GLY A 55 -5.51 0.05 8.75
N ARG A 56 -6.66 -0.13 9.42
CA ARG A 56 -6.99 0.60 10.65
C ARG A 56 -6.17 0.05 11.82
N GLY A 57 -5.60 0.93 12.66
CA GLY A 57 -4.90 0.55 13.89
C GLY A 57 -3.37 0.46 13.79
N HIS A 58 -2.75 0.96 12.72
CA HIS A 58 -1.31 1.20 12.63
C HIS A 58 -0.91 2.62 13.03
N ASP A 59 -1.82 3.39 13.61
CA ASP A 59 -1.52 4.73 14.10
C ASP A 59 -0.66 4.60 15.36
N ILE A 60 0.57 5.11 15.29
CA ILE A 60 1.51 5.10 16.40
C ILE A 60 1.36 6.43 17.13
N GLU A 61 0.80 6.41 18.34
CA GLU A 61 0.86 7.55 19.25
C GLU A 61 2.24 7.58 19.92
N LEU A 62 3.13 8.42 19.38
CA LEU A 62 4.43 8.69 19.99
C LEU A 62 4.27 9.76 21.07
N ASN A 63 4.08 9.32 22.31
CA ASN A 63 4.11 10.20 23.48
C ASN A 63 5.57 10.39 23.92
N LEU A 64 6.10 11.60 23.76
CA LEU A 64 7.42 11.94 24.27
C LEU A 64 7.29 12.27 25.76
N ASP A 65 7.91 11.46 26.62
CA ASP A 65 8.03 11.73 28.06
C ASP A 65 9.05 12.85 28.32
N VAL A 66 8.80 14.05 27.77
CA VAL A 66 9.63 15.22 28.04
C VAL A 66 9.14 15.91 29.30
N ASN A 67 9.35 15.26 30.45
CA ASN A 67 9.21 15.95 31.72
C ASN A 67 10.31 17.01 31.81
N ARG A 68 9.93 18.26 32.12
CA ARG A 68 10.87 19.37 32.40
C ARG A 68 11.91 18.89 33.42
N PRO A 69 13.21 19.24 33.28
CA PRO A 69 13.71 20.46 32.64
C PRO A 69 14.48 20.28 31.31
N TYR A 70 14.56 19.08 30.74
CA TYR A 70 15.42 18.84 29.57
C TYR A 70 14.59 18.71 28.28
N ASN A 71 14.82 19.62 27.33
CA ASN A 71 14.21 19.58 26.00
C ASN A 71 14.61 18.30 25.25
N PRO A 72 13.78 17.79 24.31
CA PRO A 72 14.18 16.68 23.46
C PRO A 72 15.48 17.05 22.77
N ILE A 73 16.49 16.18 22.91
CA ILE A 73 17.84 16.41 22.43
C ILE A 73 17.77 16.72 20.94
N LEU A 74 18.18 17.93 20.54
CA LEU A 74 18.44 18.28 19.16
C LEU A 74 19.43 17.26 18.61
N THR A 75 18.98 16.41 17.70
CA THR A 75 19.83 15.43 17.03
C THR A 75 21.03 16.17 16.46
N ARG A 76 22.23 15.62 16.68
CA ARG A 76 23.44 16.07 16.00
C ARG A 76 23.15 16.13 14.49
N PRO A 77 23.74 17.09 13.74
CA PRO A 77 23.61 17.06 12.30
C PRO A 77 23.96 15.65 11.80
N GLN A 78 23.17 15.14 10.87
CA GLN A 78 23.44 13.82 10.28
C GLN A 78 24.91 13.77 9.85
N TYR A 79 25.59 12.70 10.24
CA TYR A 79 26.98 12.51 9.87
C TYR A 79 27.09 12.58 8.35
N PRO A 80 28.12 13.20 7.76
CA PRO A 80 28.26 13.28 6.32
C PRO A 80 28.24 11.87 5.71
N GLU A 81 27.18 11.57 4.97
CA GLU A 81 27.02 10.33 4.24
C GLU A 81 27.94 10.29 3.02
N SER A 82 28.33 9.08 2.60
CA SER A 82 29.06 8.89 1.35
C SER A 82 28.19 9.26 0.14
N LEU A 83 28.82 9.68 -0.95
CA LEU A 83 28.12 10.01 -2.20
C LEU A 83 27.34 8.82 -2.77
N GLU A 84 27.82 7.59 -2.53
CA GLU A 84 27.17 6.35 -2.96
C GLU A 84 25.89 6.11 -2.16
N ASN A 85 25.96 6.22 -0.83
CA ASN A 85 24.81 6.02 0.05
C ASN A 85 23.71 7.04 -0.26
N ARG A 86 24.07 8.31 -0.49
CA ARG A 86 23.10 9.35 -0.87
C ARG A 86 22.35 9.00 -2.15
N LYS A 87 23.08 8.54 -3.19
CA LYS A 87 22.46 8.14 -4.47
C LYS A 87 21.54 6.94 -4.33
N GLU A 88 21.81 6.03 -3.40
CA GLU A 88 20.95 4.87 -3.15
C GLU A 88 19.70 5.23 -2.35
N ILE A 89 19.83 6.11 -1.35
CA ILE A 89 18.70 6.65 -0.58
C ILE A 89 17.78 7.46 -1.51
N GLU A 90 18.34 8.31 -2.38
CA GLU A 90 17.57 9.09 -3.35
C GLU A 90 16.76 8.22 -4.32
N LYS A 91 17.28 7.04 -4.72
CA LYS A 91 16.56 6.09 -5.58
C LYS A 91 15.39 5.40 -4.88
N THR A 92 15.47 5.25 -3.55
CA THR A 92 14.48 4.52 -2.75
C THR A 92 13.39 5.44 -2.16
N CYS A 93 13.65 6.74 -2.08
CA CYS A 93 12.69 7.75 -1.63
C CYS A 93 11.87 8.43 -2.74
N GLN A 94 12.07 8.07 -4.02
CA GLN A 94 11.27 8.52 -5.17
C GLN A 94 10.12 7.56 -5.45
#